data_AF-A0A363UC91-F1
#
_entry.id   AF-A0A363UC91-F1
#
_cell.length_a   1.000
_cell.length_b   1.000
_cell.length_c   1.000
_cell.angle_alpha   90.00
_cell.angle_beta   90.00
_cell.angle_gamma   90.00
#
_symmetry.space_group_name_H-M   'P 1'
#
loop_
_entity.id
_entity.type
_entity.pdbx_description
1 polymer ?
#
loop_
_entity_poly.entity_id
_entity_poly.type
_entity_poly.pdbx_seq_one_letter_code
_entity_poly.pdbx_strand_id
1 'polypeptide(L)'
;MKARSLIFFLPVLLMLACASPAASTREVMPTSSITETGIGEVEAQSHPLSTRTGIPDIDVVLDAVESGDPNALHELFRYTRTSCTNAEGLGGPPKCRDGEAAGTMVEVLPFLGPEGSFLRVDEVGDFPGLNVTGLYAVYQVSEKAYSDEDYPAGEYAAIFVSDSNLSTVILQITEGGIVRIDYVFDPETLKTIVERDASGLILPPGA
;
A
#
# COMPACT_ATOMS: atom_id res chain seq x y z
N MET A 1 -35.60 41.36 13.48
CA MET A 1 -36.29 40.62 12.39
C MET A 1 -36.69 39.24 12.93
N LYS A 2 -37.97 38.87 12.76
CA LYS A 2 -38.60 37.69 13.39
C LYS A 2 -38.31 36.41 12.61
N ALA A 3 -38.06 35.35 13.36
CA ALA A 3 -37.80 33.97 12.96
C ALA A 3 -38.92 33.33 12.13
N ARG A 4 -38.55 32.38 11.27
CA ARG A 4 -39.43 31.27 10.84
C ARG A 4 -38.63 29.98 10.75
N SER A 5 -38.72 29.19 11.81
CA SER A 5 -38.26 27.81 11.88
C SER A 5 -39.34 26.94 11.23
N LEU A 6 -39.06 26.35 10.07
CA LEU A 6 -39.96 25.36 9.45
C LEU A 6 -39.60 23.97 10.00
N ILE A 7 -40.49 23.45 10.85
CA ILE A 7 -40.45 22.06 11.32
C ILE A 7 -41.11 21.21 10.22
N PHE A 8 -40.32 20.42 9.51
CA PHE A 8 -40.82 19.40 8.58
C PHE A 8 -40.98 18.08 9.33
N PHE A 9 -42.23 17.70 9.59
CA PHE A 9 -42.60 16.37 10.07
C PHE A 9 -42.52 15.38 8.89
N LEU A 10 -41.57 14.45 8.94
CA LEU A 10 -41.49 13.33 8.00
C LEU A 10 -42.24 12.12 8.58
N PRO A 11 -43.22 11.54 7.87
CA PRO A 11 -43.94 10.36 8.34
C PRO A 11 -43.05 9.11 8.25
N VAL A 12 -42.88 8.43 9.40
CA VAL A 12 -42.23 7.11 9.51
C VAL A 12 -43.23 6.05 9.04
N LEU A 13 -43.00 5.48 7.86
CA LEU A 13 -43.77 4.36 7.34
C LEU A 13 -43.11 3.04 7.79
N LEU A 14 -43.64 2.45 8.88
CA LEU A 14 -43.28 1.11 9.35
C LEU A 14 -43.94 0.05 8.47
N MET A 15 -43.18 -0.55 7.55
CA MET A 15 -43.58 -1.75 6.82
C MET A 15 -43.13 -2.99 7.62
N LEU A 16 -44.04 -3.59 8.38
CA LEU A 16 -43.87 -4.96 8.90
C LEU A 16 -44.10 -5.95 7.75
N ALA A 17 -43.01 -6.49 7.20
CA ALA A 17 -43.06 -7.64 6.29
C ALA A 17 -42.89 -8.93 7.09
N CYS A 18 -43.96 -9.73 7.21
CA CYS A 18 -43.90 -11.10 7.68
C CYS A 18 -43.22 -11.97 6.61
N ALA A 19 -41.98 -12.39 6.84
CA ALA A 19 -41.32 -13.39 6.03
C ALA A 19 -41.72 -14.80 6.50
N SER A 20 -42.38 -15.55 5.62
CA SER A 20 -42.67 -16.98 5.81
C SER A 20 -41.39 -17.82 5.73
N PRO A 21 -41.27 -18.92 6.50
CA PRO A 21 -40.15 -19.84 6.38
C PRO A 21 -40.27 -20.65 5.08
N ALA A 22 -39.40 -20.37 4.12
CA ALA A 22 -39.27 -21.18 2.91
C ALA A 22 -38.59 -22.51 3.24
N ALA A 23 -39.22 -23.61 2.82
CA ALA A 23 -38.69 -24.95 2.97
C ALA A 23 -37.36 -25.10 2.22
N SER A 24 -36.36 -25.66 2.91
CA SER A 24 -35.03 -25.94 2.38
C SER A 24 -35.08 -27.13 1.41
N THR A 25 -35.27 -26.86 0.12
CA THR A 25 -35.04 -27.86 -0.93
C THR A 25 -33.53 -28.05 -1.07
N ARG A 26 -33.05 -29.25 -0.70
CA ARG A 26 -31.65 -29.63 -0.83
C ARG A 26 -31.38 -29.99 -2.30
N GLU A 27 -31.02 -28.98 -3.09
CA GLU A 27 -30.57 -29.16 -4.47
C GLU A 27 -29.17 -29.81 -4.43
N VAL A 28 -29.08 -31.04 -4.94
CA VAL A 28 -27.81 -31.76 -5.04
C VAL A 28 -27.04 -31.13 -6.19
N MET A 29 -26.08 -30.26 -5.86
CA MET A 29 -25.19 -29.67 -6.85
C MET A 29 -24.36 -30.79 -7.52
N PRO A 30 -24.25 -30.79 -8.85
CA PRO A 30 -23.33 -31.68 -9.54
C PRO A 30 -21.90 -31.40 -9.07
N THR A 31 -21.21 -32.45 -8.62
CA THR A 31 -19.78 -32.44 -8.32
C THR A 31 -19.02 -32.15 -9.62
N SER A 32 -18.74 -30.88 -9.87
CA SER A 32 -17.75 -30.49 -10.87
C SER A 32 -16.38 -30.92 -10.37
N SER A 33 -15.86 -32.01 -10.94
CA SER A 33 -14.45 -32.35 -10.84
C SER A 33 -13.66 -31.26 -11.56
N ILE A 34 -13.17 -30.29 -10.79
CA ILE A 34 -12.17 -29.34 -11.27
C ILE A 34 -10.90 -30.15 -11.44
N THR A 35 -10.54 -30.45 -12.69
CA THR A 35 -9.19 -30.92 -13.02
C THR A 35 -8.23 -29.82 -12.63
N GLU A 36 -7.51 -30.04 -11.55
CA GLU A 36 -6.35 -29.27 -11.09
C GLU A 36 -5.30 -29.32 -12.19
N THR A 37 -5.46 -28.45 -13.18
CA THR A 37 -4.41 -28.16 -14.16
C THR A 37 -3.35 -27.46 -13.34
N GLY A 38 -2.26 -28.19 -13.04
CA GLY A 38 -1.12 -27.68 -12.30
C GLY A 38 -0.71 -26.35 -12.89
N ILE A 39 -1.07 -25.28 -12.18
CA ILE A 39 -0.65 -23.93 -12.49
C ILE A 39 0.84 -23.97 -12.14
N GLY A 40 1.69 -24.05 -13.17
CA GLY A 40 3.12 -23.96 -12.97
C GLY A 40 3.38 -22.63 -12.25
N GLU A 41 3.83 -22.72 -11.01
CA GLU A 41 4.24 -21.58 -10.20
C GLU A 41 5.36 -20.89 -10.98
N VAL A 42 5.01 -19.77 -11.63
CA VAL A 42 6.01 -18.91 -12.28
C VAL A 42 6.70 -18.19 -11.14
N GLU A 43 7.74 -18.82 -10.62
CA GLU A 43 8.60 -18.22 -9.61
C GLU A 43 9.20 -16.96 -10.23
N ALA A 44 8.77 -15.78 -9.75
CA ALA A 44 9.25 -14.51 -10.26
C ALA A 44 10.76 -14.44 -9.98
N GLN A 45 11.57 -14.53 -11.04
CA GLN A 45 13.01 -14.40 -10.91
C GLN A 45 13.36 -13.04 -10.32
N SER A 46 14.17 -13.07 -9.27
CA SER A 46 14.64 -11.89 -8.56
C SER A 46 16.16 -11.87 -8.51
N HIS A 47 16.70 -10.67 -8.39
CA HIS A 47 18.12 -10.43 -8.16
C HIS A 47 18.43 -10.62 -6.67
N PRO A 48 19.68 -11.01 -6.31
CA PRO A 48 20.12 -11.01 -4.92
C PRO A 48 19.99 -9.63 -4.27
N LEU A 49 19.69 -9.58 -2.96
CA LEU A 49 19.63 -8.32 -2.21
C LEU A 49 20.95 -7.54 -2.19
N SER A 50 22.08 -8.20 -2.47
CA SER A 50 23.40 -7.59 -2.64
C SER A 50 23.60 -6.86 -3.98
N THR A 51 22.59 -6.85 -4.85
CA THR A 51 22.63 -6.13 -6.13
C THR A 51 22.65 -4.62 -5.91
N ARG A 52 23.46 -3.90 -6.70
CA ARG A 52 23.58 -2.44 -6.65
C ARG A 52 23.38 -1.83 -8.02
N THR A 53 22.86 -0.61 -8.03
CA THR A 53 22.46 0.14 -9.22
C THR A 53 23.53 1.13 -9.69
N GLY A 54 24.44 1.52 -8.80
CA GLY A 54 25.41 2.58 -9.02
C GLY A 54 24.83 3.99 -8.81
N ILE A 55 23.58 4.10 -8.36
CA ILE A 55 22.92 5.36 -8.01
C ILE A 55 22.93 5.50 -6.48
N PRO A 56 23.66 6.48 -5.90
CA PRO A 56 23.87 6.55 -4.45
C PRO A 56 22.59 6.56 -3.60
N ASP A 57 21.57 7.31 -4.02
CA ASP A 57 20.30 7.42 -3.27
C ASP A 57 19.51 6.10 -3.25
N ILE A 58 19.63 5.28 -4.29
CA ILE A 58 19.02 3.95 -4.33
C ILE A 58 19.89 2.97 -3.51
N ASP A 59 21.20 2.99 -3.74
CA ASP A 59 22.11 2.00 -3.18
C ASP A 59 22.17 2.06 -1.64
N VAL A 60 22.02 3.25 -1.03
CA VAL A 60 21.90 3.38 0.43
C VAL A 60 20.63 2.72 0.98
N VAL A 61 19.51 2.78 0.23
CA VAL A 61 18.28 2.07 0.59
C VAL A 61 18.46 0.56 0.43
N LEU A 62 19.11 0.12 -0.65
CA LEU A 62 19.40 -1.30 -0.86
C LEU A 62 20.33 -1.87 0.22
N ASP A 63 21.35 -1.11 0.65
CA ASP A 63 22.23 -1.45 1.77
C ASP A 63 21.41 -1.67 3.06
N ALA A 64 20.48 -0.75 3.37
CA ALA A 64 19.63 -0.86 4.55
C ALA A 64 18.70 -2.09 4.49
N VAL A 65 18.09 -2.36 3.33
CA VAL A 65 17.25 -3.56 3.15
C VAL A 65 18.07 -4.84 3.28
N GLU A 66 19.23 -4.94 2.64
CA GLU A 66 20.09 -6.13 2.72
C GLU A 66 20.56 -6.40 4.14
N SER A 67 20.84 -5.34 4.92
CA SER A 67 21.30 -5.49 6.31
C SER A 67 20.29 -6.20 7.22
N GLY A 68 19.00 -6.14 6.87
CA GLY A 68 17.91 -6.62 7.72
C GLY A 68 17.74 -5.86 9.04
N ASP A 69 18.43 -4.72 9.23
CA ASP A 69 18.30 -3.87 10.41
C ASP A 69 17.17 -2.85 10.23
N PRO A 70 16.07 -2.95 11.00
CA PRO A 70 14.97 -1.98 10.90
C PRO A 70 15.42 -0.55 11.17
N ASN A 71 16.41 -0.33 12.06
CA ASN A 71 16.87 1.02 12.38
C ASN A 71 17.55 1.69 11.19
N ALA A 72 18.30 0.92 10.39
CA ALA A 72 18.93 1.43 9.18
C ALA A 72 17.89 1.91 8.16
N LEU A 73 16.74 1.22 8.05
CA LEU A 73 15.62 1.67 7.23
C LEU A 73 14.95 2.91 7.83
N HIS A 74 14.75 2.95 9.15
CA HIS A 74 14.12 4.08 9.83
C HIS A 74 14.87 5.40 9.60
N GLU A 75 16.21 5.37 9.61
CA GLU A 75 17.05 6.54 9.34
C GLU A 75 16.85 7.11 7.91
N LEU A 76 16.40 6.27 6.99
CA LEU A 76 16.12 6.63 5.60
C LEU A 76 14.69 7.09 5.37
N PHE A 77 13.79 7.02 6.36
CA PHE A 77 12.42 7.50 6.20
C PHE A 77 12.38 9.02 6.05
N ARG A 78 11.60 9.48 5.08
CA ARG A 78 11.32 10.89 4.80
C ARG A 78 9.84 11.11 4.97
N TYR A 79 9.49 11.76 6.07
CA TYR A 79 8.10 11.95 6.50
C TYR A 79 7.42 13.05 5.70
N THR A 80 6.20 12.77 5.26
CA THR A 80 5.26 13.73 4.69
C THR A 80 4.63 14.52 5.83
N ARG A 81 4.65 15.84 5.73
CA ARG A 81 3.96 16.73 6.67
C ARG A 81 2.59 17.09 6.13
N THR A 82 1.53 16.52 6.70
CA THR A 82 0.14 16.71 6.25
C THR A 82 -0.81 16.97 7.43
N SER A 83 -2.03 17.39 7.14
CA SER A 83 -3.05 17.66 8.15
C SER A 83 -3.84 16.40 8.49
N CYS A 84 -4.02 16.09 9.77
CA CYS A 84 -4.84 14.95 10.18
C CYS A 84 -6.34 15.24 10.02
N THR A 85 -7.16 14.19 9.85
CA THR A 85 -8.61 14.29 9.74
C THR A 85 -9.36 13.36 10.71
N ASN A 86 -10.56 13.78 11.12
CA ASN A 86 -11.53 12.93 11.83
C ASN A 86 -12.58 12.34 10.88
N ALA A 87 -12.53 12.67 9.59
CA ALA A 87 -13.47 12.17 8.60
C ALA A 87 -13.17 10.69 8.29
N GLU A 88 -14.20 9.89 8.10
CA GLU A 88 -14.08 8.51 7.62
C GLU A 88 -13.89 8.43 6.10
N GLY A 89 -13.12 7.45 5.65
CA GLY A 89 -12.78 7.25 4.23
C GLY A 89 -11.55 6.37 4.06
N LEU A 90 -11.52 5.62 2.95
CA LEU A 90 -10.35 4.83 2.53
C LEU A 90 -9.35 5.75 1.82
N GLY A 91 -8.05 5.56 2.08
CA GLY A 91 -6.97 6.29 1.42
C GLY A 91 -6.93 7.80 1.67
N GLY A 92 -7.69 8.32 2.64
CA GLY A 92 -7.67 9.75 2.99
C GLY A 92 -6.42 10.15 3.79
N PRO A 93 -6.34 11.42 4.24
CA PRO A 93 -5.26 11.90 5.12
C PRO A 93 -5.17 11.09 6.43
N PRO A 94 -4.04 11.15 7.18
CA PRO A 94 -3.88 10.42 8.43
C PRO A 94 -4.97 10.80 9.44
N LYS A 95 -5.38 9.83 10.26
CA LYS A 95 -6.37 10.09 11.32
C LYS A 95 -5.76 10.94 12.43
N CYS A 96 -6.55 11.85 12.98
CA CYS A 96 -6.18 12.53 14.22
C CYS A 96 -6.24 11.56 15.40
N ARG A 97 -5.31 11.68 16.34
CA ARG A 97 -5.35 10.96 17.62
C ARG A 97 -6.36 11.59 18.57
N ASP A 98 -6.71 10.86 19.63
CA ASP A 98 -7.57 11.38 20.70
C ASP A 98 -7.01 12.68 21.27
N GLY A 99 -7.82 13.74 21.21
CA GLY A 99 -7.46 15.08 21.68
C GLY A 99 -6.77 15.98 20.65
N GLU A 100 -6.40 15.46 19.48
CA GLU A 100 -5.94 16.28 18.36
C GLU A 100 -7.13 16.93 17.63
N ALA A 101 -7.01 18.21 17.31
CA ALA A 101 -8.01 18.88 16.49
C ALA A 101 -7.86 18.48 15.02
N ALA A 102 -8.97 18.32 14.30
CA ALA A 102 -8.93 18.14 12.85
C ALA A 102 -8.15 19.28 12.18
N GLY A 103 -7.29 18.95 11.22
CA GLY A 103 -6.39 19.89 10.56
C GLY A 103 -5.03 20.07 11.27
N THR A 104 -4.78 19.37 12.38
CA THR A 104 -3.47 19.40 13.05
C THR A 104 -2.40 18.82 12.13
N MET A 105 -1.30 19.55 11.94
CA MET A 105 -0.18 19.06 11.14
C MET A 105 0.56 17.94 11.85
N VAL A 106 0.78 16.84 11.15
CA VAL A 106 1.48 15.64 11.63
C VAL A 106 2.53 15.23 10.61
N GLU A 107 3.55 14.50 11.06
CA GLU A 107 4.61 13.96 10.22
C GLU A 107 4.44 12.44 10.13
N VAL A 108 4.27 11.93 8.91
CA VAL A 108 3.90 10.54 8.64
C VAL A 108 4.67 9.95 7.47
N LEU A 109 4.96 8.66 7.55
CA LEU A 109 5.37 7.85 6.40
C LEU A 109 4.12 7.18 5.82
N PRO A 110 3.73 7.46 4.57
CA PRO A 110 2.56 6.85 3.95
C PRO A 110 2.85 5.41 3.51
N PHE A 111 1.83 4.57 3.66
CA PHE A 111 1.81 3.19 3.20
C PHE A 111 0.67 3.03 2.21
N LEU A 112 0.95 2.59 0.99
CA LEU A 112 -0.07 2.35 -0.02
C LEU A 112 -0.40 0.86 -0.09
N GLY A 113 -1.66 0.52 0.11
CA GLY A 113 -2.20 -0.83 -0.03
C GLY A 113 -3.65 -0.75 -0.47
N PRO A 114 -4.48 -1.79 -0.23
CA PRO A 114 -5.90 -1.74 -0.57
C PRO A 114 -6.66 -0.55 0.04
N GLU A 115 -6.28 -0.14 1.26
CA GLU A 115 -6.95 0.97 1.97
C GLU A 115 -6.03 2.17 2.25
N GLY A 116 -4.72 2.01 2.11
CA GLY A 116 -3.72 2.98 2.54
C GLY A 116 -3.62 3.11 4.07
N SER A 117 -2.46 3.51 4.57
CA SER A 117 -2.25 3.82 5.98
C SER A 117 -1.06 4.78 6.17
N PHE A 118 -0.81 5.17 7.41
CA PHE A 118 0.27 6.10 7.75
C PHE A 118 0.95 5.63 9.03
N LEU A 119 2.26 5.79 9.10
CA LEU A 119 3.08 5.58 10.28
C LEU A 119 3.59 6.92 10.78
N ARG A 120 3.24 7.33 12.00
CA ARG A 120 3.75 8.59 12.55
C ARG A 120 5.21 8.44 12.99
N VAL A 121 5.94 9.55 13.02
CA VAL A 121 7.36 9.58 13.41
C VAL A 121 7.62 8.94 14.78
N ASP A 122 6.72 9.12 15.75
CA ASP A 122 6.83 8.55 17.09
C ASP A 122 6.40 7.08 17.18
N GLU A 123 5.85 6.51 16.11
CA GLU A 123 5.46 5.10 15.97
C GLU A 123 6.51 4.30 15.21
N VAL A 124 7.59 4.93 14.71
CA VAL A 124 8.57 4.28 13.83
C VAL A 124 9.21 3.04 14.45
N GLY A 125 9.38 3.03 15.77
CA GLY A 125 9.92 1.87 16.50
C GLY A 125 9.04 0.62 16.43
N ASP A 126 7.76 0.75 16.06
CA ASP A 126 6.84 -0.37 15.87
C ASP A 126 6.94 -0.98 14.46
N PHE A 127 7.66 -0.35 13.53
CA PHE A 127 7.89 -0.89 12.19
C PHE A 127 8.97 -1.98 12.24
N PRO A 128 8.61 -3.27 11.99
CA PRO A 128 9.51 -4.40 12.22
C PRO A 128 10.60 -4.57 11.15
N GLY A 129 10.66 -3.68 10.15
CA GLY A 129 11.50 -3.84 8.97
C GLY A 129 10.78 -4.56 7.83
N LEU A 130 11.56 -5.03 6.85
CA LEU A 130 11.06 -5.74 5.69
C LEU A 130 11.46 -7.21 5.75
N ASN A 131 10.53 -8.11 5.43
CA ASN A 131 10.81 -9.53 5.26
C ASN A 131 10.80 -9.86 3.77
N VAL A 132 11.93 -9.62 3.10
CA VAL A 132 12.09 -9.77 1.65
C VAL A 132 13.27 -10.69 1.36
N THR A 133 13.21 -11.43 0.26
CA THR A 133 14.22 -12.42 -0.14
C THR A 133 14.91 -12.08 -1.46
N GLY A 134 14.37 -11.15 -2.24
CA GLY A 134 14.98 -10.72 -3.49
C GLY A 134 14.57 -9.32 -3.93
N LEU A 135 15.39 -8.76 -4.82
CA LEU A 135 15.12 -7.50 -5.51
C LEU A 135 14.58 -7.83 -6.91
N TYR A 136 13.33 -7.52 -7.18
CA TYR A 136 12.71 -7.81 -8.48
C TYR A 136 13.16 -6.82 -9.55
N ALA A 137 12.98 -5.52 -9.33
CA ALA A 137 13.32 -4.48 -10.29
C ALA A 137 13.60 -3.14 -9.60
N VAL A 138 14.34 -2.27 -10.28
CA VAL A 138 14.52 -0.86 -9.92
C VAL A 138 14.26 -0.01 -11.16
N TYR A 139 13.48 1.05 -11.00
CA TYR A 139 13.13 1.94 -12.10
C TYR A 139 12.99 3.39 -11.68
N GLN A 140 13.10 4.29 -12.65
CA GLN A 140 12.74 5.69 -12.50
C GLN A 140 11.23 5.83 -12.60
N VAL A 141 10.62 6.51 -11.63
CA VAL A 141 9.16 6.68 -11.56
C VAL A 141 8.70 7.63 -12.68
N SER A 142 7.58 7.28 -13.30
CA SER A 142 6.91 8.05 -14.35
C SER A 142 6.03 9.13 -13.75
N GLU A 143 5.91 10.27 -14.42
CA GLU A 143 4.95 11.32 -14.06
C GLU A 143 3.48 10.85 -14.08
N LYS A 144 3.21 9.69 -14.69
CA LYS A 144 1.88 9.05 -14.71
C LYS A 144 1.61 8.16 -13.50
N ALA A 145 2.63 7.81 -12.72
CA ALA A 145 2.47 7.02 -11.52
C ALA A 145 1.58 7.79 -10.52
N TYR A 146 0.83 7.05 -9.70
CA TYR A 146 -0.05 7.68 -8.72
C TYR A 146 0.77 8.49 -7.70
N SER A 147 0.46 9.78 -7.61
CA SER A 147 1.02 10.70 -6.62
C SER A 147 -0.01 11.75 -6.24
N ASP A 148 -0.08 12.04 -4.95
CA ASP A 148 -0.74 13.23 -4.41
C ASP A 148 0.09 13.80 -3.24
N GLU A 149 -0.46 14.78 -2.52
CA GLU A 149 0.20 15.44 -1.39
C GLU A 149 0.43 14.48 -0.19
N ASP A 150 -0.46 13.51 0.02
CA ASP A 150 -0.39 12.55 1.12
C ASP A 150 0.40 11.29 0.74
N TYR A 151 0.52 10.98 -0.54
CA TYR A 151 1.20 9.80 -1.10
C TYR A 151 2.19 10.19 -2.21
N PRO A 152 3.33 10.82 -1.89
CA PRO A 152 4.34 11.17 -2.88
C PRO A 152 4.92 9.91 -3.57
N ALA A 153 5.07 9.97 -4.89
CA ALA A 153 5.55 8.82 -5.69
C ALA A 153 7.07 8.64 -5.70
N GLY A 154 7.86 9.58 -5.15
CA GLY A 154 9.33 9.54 -5.26
C GLY A 154 9.84 9.73 -6.69
N GLU A 155 11.16 9.63 -6.85
CA GLU A 155 11.88 9.70 -8.12
C GLU A 155 12.24 8.30 -8.66
N TYR A 156 12.45 7.36 -7.74
CA TYR A 156 12.81 5.97 -8.01
C TYR A 156 11.91 5.02 -7.24
N ALA A 157 11.77 3.79 -7.75
CA ALA A 157 11.09 2.72 -7.07
C ALA A 157 11.94 1.44 -7.10
N ALA A 158 12.04 0.77 -5.95
CA ALA A 158 12.65 -0.54 -5.82
C ALA A 158 11.58 -1.56 -5.39
N ILE A 159 11.36 -2.58 -6.23
CA ILE A 159 10.38 -3.66 -5.97
C ILE A 159 11.13 -4.83 -5.33
N PHE A 160 10.71 -5.23 -4.13
CA PHE A 160 11.23 -6.36 -3.40
C PHE A 160 10.20 -7.49 -3.31
N VAL A 161 10.67 -8.70 -3.55
CA VAL A 161 9.86 -9.92 -3.41
C VAL A 161 10.25 -10.63 -2.12
N SER A 162 9.29 -11.37 -1.60
CA SER A 162 9.40 -12.20 -0.40
C SER A 162 9.08 -13.65 -0.77
N ASP A 163 9.36 -14.59 0.14
CA ASP A 163 8.95 -15.97 -0.03
C ASP A 163 7.41 -16.11 -0.16
N SER A 164 6.97 -17.19 -0.80
CA SER A 164 5.58 -17.39 -1.21
C SER A 164 4.59 -17.18 -0.04
N ASN A 165 3.53 -16.41 -0.32
CA ASN A 165 2.44 -15.95 0.56
C ASN A 165 2.58 -14.57 1.24
N LEU A 166 3.69 -13.85 1.05
CA LEU A 166 3.84 -12.48 1.56
C LEU A 166 3.65 -11.42 0.46
N SER A 167 3.24 -10.22 0.86
CA SER A 167 3.05 -9.09 -0.06
C SER A 167 4.38 -8.61 -0.62
N THR A 168 4.41 -8.32 -1.92
CA THR A 168 5.53 -7.61 -2.54
C THR A 168 5.58 -6.18 -1.98
N VAL A 169 6.78 -5.71 -1.69
CA VAL A 169 7.01 -4.37 -1.16
C VAL A 169 7.65 -3.50 -2.24
N ILE A 170 7.12 -2.31 -2.46
CA ILE A 170 7.75 -1.29 -3.30
C ILE A 170 8.16 -0.13 -2.41
N LEU A 171 9.44 0.21 -2.40
CA LEU A 171 9.92 1.42 -1.75
C LEU A 171 9.98 2.55 -2.78
N GLN A 172 9.23 3.62 -2.55
CA GLN A 172 9.33 4.86 -3.32
C GLN A 172 10.43 5.74 -2.70
N ILE A 173 11.39 6.13 -3.51
CA ILE A 173 12.67 6.72 -3.09
C ILE A 173 12.84 8.08 -3.78
N THR A 174 13.29 9.07 -3.04
CA THR A 174 13.72 10.40 -3.55
C THR A 174 15.14 10.70 -3.09
N GLU A 175 15.67 11.89 -3.46
CA GLU A 175 16.91 12.41 -2.88
C GLU A 175 16.83 12.38 -1.36
N GLY A 176 17.70 11.57 -0.76
CA GLY A 176 17.79 11.43 0.67
C GLY A 176 16.97 10.31 1.31
N GLY A 177 16.07 9.57 0.64
CA GLY A 177 15.51 8.35 1.24
C GLY A 177 14.10 7.94 0.81
N ILE A 178 13.44 7.15 1.66
CA ILE A 178 12.15 6.49 1.40
C ILE A 178 11.01 7.44 1.77
N VAL A 179 10.13 7.74 0.81
CA VAL A 179 8.98 8.64 0.99
C VAL A 179 7.64 7.93 1.07
N ARG A 180 7.56 6.66 0.63
CA ARG A 180 6.33 5.85 0.65
C ARG A 180 6.67 4.36 0.55
N ILE A 181 5.86 3.52 1.19
CA ILE A 181 5.97 2.06 1.12
C ILE A 181 4.68 1.49 0.53
N ASP A 182 4.76 0.80 -0.61
CA ASP A 182 3.59 0.20 -1.26
C ASP A 182 3.59 -1.32 -1.02
N TYR A 183 2.46 -1.86 -0.56
CA TYR A 183 2.22 -3.29 -0.43
C TYR A 183 1.33 -3.79 -1.57
N VAL A 184 1.89 -4.69 -2.37
CA VAL A 184 1.22 -5.33 -3.51
C VAL A 184 0.88 -6.77 -3.15
N PHE A 185 -0.41 -7.07 -3.11
CA PHE A 185 -0.93 -8.37 -2.68
C PHE A 185 -1.15 -9.35 -3.84
N ASP A 186 -1.08 -8.87 -5.09
CA ASP A 186 -1.24 -9.69 -6.29
C ASP A 186 0.08 -9.70 -7.09
N PRO A 187 0.88 -10.78 -7.03
CA PRO A 187 2.16 -10.86 -7.72
C PRO A 187 2.03 -10.87 -9.25
N GLU A 188 0.86 -11.22 -9.80
CA GLU A 188 0.63 -11.15 -11.26
C GLU A 188 0.66 -9.71 -11.77
N THR A 189 0.56 -8.73 -10.86
CA THR A 189 0.58 -7.30 -11.20
C THR A 189 1.98 -6.70 -11.29
N LEU A 190 3.06 -7.38 -10.86
CA LEU A 190 4.39 -6.75 -10.80
C LEU A 190 4.87 -6.25 -12.17
N LYS A 191 4.68 -7.06 -13.21
CA LYS A 191 5.00 -6.66 -14.58
C LYS A 191 4.16 -5.45 -15.01
N THR A 192 2.85 -5.47 -14.72
CA THR A 192 1.93 -4.38 -15.04
C THR A 192 2.29 -3.10 -14.31
N ILE A 193 2.73 -3.18 -13.05
CA ILE A 193 3.20 -2.04 -12.27
C ILE A 193 4.44 -1.43 -12.93
N VAL A 194 5.45 -2.24 -13.26
CA VAL A 194 6.65 -1.76 -13.94
C VAL A 194 6.31 -1.12 -15.29
N GLU A 195 5.46 -1.75 -16.11
CA GLU A 195 5.04 -1.20 -17.41
C GLU A 195 4.25 0.11 -17.29
N ARG A 196 3.45 0.26 -16.24
CA ARG A 196 2.63 1.45 -15.98
C ARG A 196 3.45 2.60 -15.40
N ASP A 197 4.27 2.31 -14.40
CA ASP A 197 4.87 3.30 -13.51
C ASP A 197 6.32 3.63 -13.86
N ALA A 198 7.02 2.82 -14.66
CA ALA A 198 8.40 3.13 -15.05
C ALA A 198 8.45 4.12 -16.21
N SER A 199 9.24 5.19 -16.06
CA SER A 199 9.71 6.02 -17.18
C SER A 199 11.00 5.47 -17.80
N GLY A 200 11.78 4.72 -17.01
CA GLY A 200 12.99 4.02 -17.45
C GLY A 200 13.40 2.93 -16.47
N LEU A 201 13.93 1.82 -16.98
CA LEU A 201 14.44 0.72 -16.16
C LEU A 201 15.91 0.97 -15.80
N ILE A 202 16.22 0.85 -14.51
CA ILE A 202 17.59 0.90 -13.97
C ILE A 202 18.10 -0.53 -13.78
N LEU A 203 17.27 -1.36 -13.15
CA LEU A 203 17.46 -2.79 -13.02
C LEU A 203 16.16 -3.49 -13.51
N PRO A 204 16.18 -4.19 -14.65
CA PRO A 204 15.00 -4.89 -15.13
C PRO A 204 14.63 -6.06 -14.20
N PRO A 205 13.41 -6.61 -14.30
CA PRO A 205 13.05 -7.89 -13.70
C PRO A 205 14.15 -8.96 -13.88
N GLY A 206 14.35 -9.81 -12.87
CA GLY A 206 15.28 -10.95 -12.97
C GLY A 206 14.95 -11.82 -14.19
N ALA A 207 16.00 -12.37 -14.80
CA ALA A 207 15.93 -13.26 -15.97
C ALA A 207 16.34 -14.68 -15.63
#